data_AF-A0AAV7VX35-F1
#
_entry.id   AF-A0AAV7VX35-F1
#
_cell.length_a   1.000
_cell.length_b   1.000
_cell.length_c   1.000
_cell.angle_alpha   90.00
_cell.angle_beta   90.00
_cell.angle_gamma   90.00
#
_symmetry.space_group_name_H-M   'P 1'
#
loop_
_entity.id
_entity.type
_entity.pdbx_description
1 polymer ?
#
loop_
_entity_poly.entity_id
_entity_poly.type
_entity_poly.pdbx_seq_one_letter_code
_entity_poly.pdbx_strand_id
1 'polypeptide(L)'
;MCAATNLKWPDAFPLVLMSMRNTPNKKTGLSPHEIFMGRAMRLPAVPANALVNITDDMVLDYCKGLADVVRSFSYQVEATTLPPINDPGHKLVTGLPSRNT
;
A
#
# COMPACT_ATOMS: atom_id res chain seq x y z
N MET A 1 14.82 10.23 11.06
CA MET A 1 15.28 9.85 9.72
C MET A 1 16.42 10.74 9.25
N CYS A 2 16.25 12.03 8.95
CA CYS A 2 17.38 12.90 8.54
C CYS A 2 18.56 12.93 9.54
N ALA A 3 18.25 13.02 10.84
CA ALA A 3 19.28 12.96 11.90
C ALA A 3 19.93 11.57 12.04
N ALA A 4 19.24 10.50 11.64
CA ALA A 4 19.71 9.12 11.74
C ALA A 4 20.52 8.68 10.51
N THR A 5 20.24 9.26 9.34
CA THR A 5 20.89 8.91 8.07
C THR A 5 21.91 9.95 7.61
N ASN A 6 22.01 11.09 8.29
CA ASN A 6 22.81 12.26 7.89
C ASN A 6 22.43 12.81 6.49
N LEU A 7 21.25 12.47 5.98
CA LEU A 7 20.77 12.91 4.67
C LEU A 7 19.92 14.17 4.78
N LYS A 8 19.96 15.00 3.73
CA LYS A 8 19.01 16.11 3.56
C LYS A 8 17.61 15.56 3.36
N TRP A 9 16.59 16.34 3.72
CA TRP A 9 15.18 15.90 3.65
C TRP A 9 14.77 15.28 2.30
N PRO A 10 15.11 15.87 1.13
CA PRO A 10 14.73 15.28 -0.17
C PRO A 10 15.35 13.90 -0.40
N ASP A 11 16.61 13.72 0.01
CA ASP A 11 17.34 12.45 -0.13
C ASP A 11 16.87 11.41 0.90
N ALA A 12 16.44 11.86 2.08
CA ALA A 12 15.87 11.01 3.12
C ALA A 12 14.43 10.60 2.82
N PHE A 13 13.72 11.34 1.97
CA PHE A 13 12.29 11.15 1.74
C PHE A 13 11.92 9.75 1.21
N PRO A 14 12.61 9.17 0.21
CA PRO A 14 12.35 7.79 -0.22
C PRO A 14 12.51 6.77 0.92
N LEU A 15 13.49 6.96 1.80
CA LEU A 15 13.73 6.08 2.96
C LEU A 15 12.61 6.21 4.00
N VAL A 16 12.12 7.42 4.22
CA VAL A 16 10.97 7.69 5.09
C VAL A 16 9.74 6.97 4.55
N LEU A 17 9.43 7.14 3.26
CA LEU A 17 8.28 6.48 2.64
C LEU A 17 8.40 4.97 2.65
N MET A 18 9.60 4.44 2.41
CA MET A 18 9.87 3.00 2.51
C MET A 18 9.58 2.48 3.92
N SER A 19 10.07 3.18 4.96
CA SER A 19 9.81 2.82 6.36
C SER A 19 8.32 2.89 6.69
N MET A 20 7.61 3.93 6.25
CA MET A 20 6.17 4.05 6.46
C MET A 20 5.40 2.92 5.78
N ARG A 21 5.78 2.54 4.56
CA ARG A 21 5.14 1.44 3.81
C ARG A 21 5.36 0.07 4.43
N ASN A 22 6.48 -0.12 5.12
CA ASN A 22 6.82 -1.39 5.77
C ASN A 22 6.41 -1.45 7.25
N THR A 23 6.00 -0.34 7.86
CA THR A 23 5.60 -0.34 9.28
C THR A 23 4.22 -0.98 9.44
N PRO A 24 4.09 -2.07 10.23
CA PRO A 24 2.80 -2.67 10.51
C PRO A 24 1.87 -1.73 11.28
N ASN A 25 0.59 -1.73 10.93
CA ASN A 25 -0.40 -0.98 11.71
C ASN A 25 -0.75 -1.75 12.99
N LYS A 26 -0.87 -1.03 14.12
CA LYS A 26 -1.24 -1.60 15.43
C LYS A 26 -2.58 -2.34 15.43
N LYS A 27 -3.52 -1.93 14.58
CA LYS A 27 -4.87 -2.52 14.52
C LYS A 27 -4.92 -3.80 13.67
N THR A 28 -4.23 -3.81 12.54
CA THR A 28 -4.32 -4.89 11.55
C THR A 28 -3.15 -5.85 11.62
N GLY A 29 -2.04 -5.48 12.26
CA GLY A 29 -0.80 -6.27 12.27
C GLY A 29 -0.06 -6.32 10.94
N LEU A 30 -0.65 -5.75 9.87
CA LEU A 30 -0.11 -5.74 8.51
C LEU A 30 0.35 -4.34 8.11
N SER A 31 1.41 -4.28 7.33
CA SER A 31 1.93 -3.03 6.75
C SER A 31 1.09 -2.56 5.56
N PRO A 32 1.07 -1.25 5.24
CA PRO A 32 0.40 -0.74 4.06
C PRO A 32 0.82 -1.42 2.76
N HIS A 33 2.11 -1.78 2.64
CA HIS A 33 2.61 -2.53 1.49
C HIS A 33 1.99 -3.93 1.40
N GLU A 34 1.86 -4.64 2.51
CA GLU A 34 1.27 -5.98 2.54
C GLU A 34 -0.20 -5.98 2.15
N ILE A 35 -0.96 -5.02 2.66
CA ILE A 35 -2.38 -4.88 2.33
C ILE A 35 -2.58 -4.65 0.83
N PHE A 36 -1.75 -3.79 0.22
CA PHE A 36 -1.91 -3.43 -1.19
C PHE A 36 -1.32 -4.47 -2.15
N MET A 37 -0.18 -5.06 -1.81
CA MET A 37 0.54 -5.98 -2.70
C MET A 37 0.30 -7.46 -2.39
N GLY A 38 -0.40 -7.77 -1.28
CA GLY A 38 -0.62 -9.13 -0.80
C GLY A 38 0.64 -9.86 -0.35
N ARG A 39 1.74 -9.14 -0.12
CA ARG A 39 3.05 -9.71 0.24
C ARG A 39 3.92 -8.73 1.04
N ALA A 40 4.81 -9.29 1.86
CA ALA A 40 5.81 -8.53 2.60
C ALA A 40 6.73 -7.71 1.67
N MET A 41 7.12 -6.50 2.12
CA MET A 41 8.01 -5.63 1.38
C MET A 41 9.43 -6.21 1.37
N ARG A 42 10.04 -6.31 0.18
CA ARG A 42 11.44 -6.75 0.06
C ARG A 42 12.35 -5.59 0.43
N LEU A 43 13.03 -5.70 1.56
CA LEU A 43 13.99 -4.71 2.04
C LEU A 43 15.42 -5.19 1.82
N PRO A 44 16.39 -4.28 1.55
CA PRO A 44 17.79 -4.63 1.37
C PRO A 44 18.41 -5.38 2.57
N ALA A 45 17.90 -5.14 3.79
CA ALA A 45 18.40 -5.74 5.02
C ALA A 45 17.69 -7.04 5.41
N VAL A 46 16.61 -7.43 4.71
CA VAL A 46 15.87 -8.66 4.99
C VAL A 46 16.39 -9.75 4.05
N PRO A 47 16.96 -10.85 4.57
CA PRO A 47 17.43 -11.93 3.73
C PRO A 47 16.26 -12.43 2.85
N ALA A 48 16.50 -12.63 1.54
CA ALA A 48 15.48 -13.07 0.59
C ALA A 48 14.80 -14.39 1.03
N ASN A 49 15.49 -15.14 1.88
CA ASN A 49 15.11 -16.40 2.50
C ASN A 49 14.40 -16.27 3.86
N ALA A 50 14.08 -15.07 4.35
CA ALA A 50 13.27 -14.89 5.57
C ALA A 50 11.85 -15.50 5.44
N LEU A 51 11.39 -15.76 4.21
CA LEU A 51 10.12 -16.45 3.91
C LEU A 51 10.28 -17.97 3.73
N VAL A 52 11.49 -18.53 3.81
CA VAL A 52 11.76 -19.95 3.46
C VAL A 52 11.42 -20.91 4.61
N ASN A 53 11.21 -20.40 5.83
CA ASN A 53 10.79 -21.20 6.98
C ASN A 53 9.32 -20.96 7.39
N ILE A 54 8.50 -20.45 6.47
CA ILE A 54 7.07 -20.31 6.72
C ILE A 54 6.45 -21.69 6.54
N THR A 55 5.99 -22.28 7.64
CA THR A 55 5.15 -23.49 7.62
C THR A 55 3.82 -23.16 6.96
N ASP A 56 3.15 -24.15 6.38
CA ASP A 56 1.87 -23.95 5.71
C ASP A 56 0.84 -23.24 6.62
N ASP A 57 0.87 -23.53 7.93
CA ASP A 57 0.00 -22.88 8.92
C ASP A 57 0.27 -21.37 9.05
N MET A 58 1.53 -20.94 9.01
CA MET A 58 1.89 -19.52 9.06
C MET A 58 1.49 -18.78 7.77
N VAL A 59 1.61 -19.44 6.61
CA VAL A 59 1.10 -18.86 5.34
C VAL A 59 -0.41 -18.70 5.42
N LEU A 60 -1.11 -19.72 5.93
CA LEU A 60 -2.56 -19.71 6.01
C LEU A 60 -3.07 -18.62 6.96
N ASP A 61 -2.43 -18.45 8.11
CA ASP A 61 -2.75 -17.39 9.06
C ASP A 61 -2.53 -15.99 8.45
N TYR A 62 -1.42 -15.82 7.74
CA TYR A 62 -1.14 -14.59 6.99
C TYR A 62 -2.20 -14.28 5.93
N CYS A 63 -2.57 -15.28 5.12
CA CYS A 63 -3.60 -15.12 4.09
C CYS A 63 -4.98 -14.81 4.68
N LYS A 64 -5.33 -15.41 5.82
CA LYS A 64 -6.57 -15.09 6.56
C LYS A 64 -6.56 -13.65 7.05
N GLY A 65 -5.47 -13.21 7.68
CA GLY A 65 -5.31 -11.82 8.12
C GLY A 65 -5.41 -10.81 6.97
N LEU A 66 -4.81 -11.12 5.82
CA LEU A 66 -4.97 -10.31 4.61
C LEU A 66 -6.42 -10.24 4.14
N ALA A 67 -7.09 -11.39 4.06
CA ALA A 67 -8.48 -11.46 3.60
C ALA A 67 -9.43 -10.66 4.51
N ASP A 68 -9.24 -10.74 5.83
CA ASP A 68 -10.05 -10.00 6.81
C ASP A 68 -9.87 -8.48 6.64
N VAL A 69 -8.64 -8.02 6.48
CA VAL A 69 -8.33 -6.60 6.30
C VAL A 69 -8.89 -6.10 4.97
N VAL A 70 -8.70 -6.82 3.87
CA VAL A 70 -9.26 -6.45 2.55
C VAL A 70 -10.78 -6.37 2.62
N ARG A 71 -11.43 -7.37 3.23
CA ARG A 71 -12.89 -7.40 3.40
C ARG A 71 -13.39 -6.18 4.19
N SER A 72 -12.66 -5.77 5.23
CA SER A 72 -13.03 -4.60 6.03
C SER A 72 -13.03 -3.30 5.22
N PHE A 73 -12.15 -3.16 4.23
CA PHE A 73 -12.12 -2.00 3.34
C PHE A 73 -13.19 -2.09 2.26
N SER A 74 -13.41 -3.26 1.67
CA SER A 74 -14.47 -3.46 0.68
C SER A 74 -15.84 -3.03 1.23
N TYR A 75 -16.14 -3.38 2.48
CA TYR A 75 -17.38 -2.96 3.14
C TYR A 75 -17.50 -1.43 3.29
N GLN A 76 -16.38 -0.75 3.63
CA GLN A 76 -16.38 0.71 3.75
C GLN A 76 -16.58 1.40 2.39
N VAL A 77 -16.00 0.85 1.32
CA VAL A 77 -16.18 1.35 -0.04
C VAL A 77 -17.63 1.20 -0.48
N GLU A 78 -18.24 0.05 -0.26
CA GLU A 78 -19.67 -0.18 -0.55
C GLU A 78 -20.57 0.80 0.22
N ALA A 79 -20.33 0.99 1.52
CA ALA A 79 -21.11 1.89 2.37
C ALA A 79 -20.97 3.38 1.99
N THR A 80 -19.86 3.77 1.34
CA THR A 80 -19.57 5.16 0.96
C THR A 80 -19.80 5.41 -0.54
N THR A 81 -20.20 4.39 -1.30
CA THR A 81 -20.51 4.53 -2.71
C THR A 81 -21.76 5.40 -2.85
N LEU A 82 -21.59 6.61 -3.37
CA LEU A 82 -22.70 7.50 -3.69
C LEU A 82 -23.61 6.82 -4.74
N PRO A 83 -24.93 7.05 -4.68
CA PRO A 83 -25.81 6.61 -5.76
C PRO A 83 -25.31 7.18 -7.10
N PRO A 84 -25.51 6.46 -8.22
CA PRO A 84 -25.05 6.90 -9.53
C PRO A 84 -25.58 8.32 -9.80
N ILE A 85 -24.65 9.25 -10.04
CA ILE A 85 -24.97 10.63 -10.43
C ILE A 85 -25.73 10.56 -11.76
N ASN A 86 -27.02 10.92 -11.70
CA ASN A 86 -27.92 10.97 -12.85
C ASN A 86 -27.85 12.33 -13.58
N ASP A 87 -27.05 13.27 -13.07
CA ASP A 87 -26.76 14.54 -13.72
C ASP A 87 -25.75 14.34 -14.86
N PRO A 88 -25.93 15.02 -16.01
CA PRO A 88 -24.93 15.02 -17.07
C PRO A 88 -23.61 15.59 -16.53
N GLY A 89 -22.70 14.70 -16.17
CA GLY A 89 -21.39 15.04 -15.61
C GLY A 89 -20.63 16.00 -16.53
N HIS A 90 -19.82 16.88 -15.92
CA HIS A 90 -18.94 17.77 -16.67
C HIS A 90 -17.97 16.93 -17.52
N LYS A 91 -17.82 17.30 -18.80
CA LYS A 91 -16.92 16.60 -19.72
C LYS A 91 -15.49 16.67 -19.16
N LEU A 92 -14.90 15.51 -18.87
CA LEU A 92 -13.49 15.39 -18.54
C LEU A 92 -12.68 15.76 -19.80
N VAL A 93 -12.13 16.97 -19.81
CA VAL A 93 -11.22 17.40 -20.88
C VAL A 93 -9.87 16.74 -20.61
N THR A 94 -9.58 15.63 -21.28
CA THR A 94 -8.23 15.05 -21.31
C THR A 94 -7.35 15.95 -22.16
N GLY A 95 -6.64 16.88 -21.53
CA GLY A 95 -5.67 17.74 -22.20
C GLY A 95 -4.41 16.95 -22.57
N LEU A 96 -4.31 16.52 -23.83
CA LEU A 96 -3.01 16.37 -24.49
C LEU A 96 -2.77 17.65 -25.29
N PRO A 97 -1.68 18.39 -25.07
CA PRO A 97 -1.31 19.45 -26.01
C PRO A 97 -0.88 18.80 -27.32
N SER A 98 -1.69 18.96 -28.37
CA SER A 98 -1.26 18.73 -29.74
C SER A 98 -0.08 19.68 -29.99
N ARG A 99 1.14 19.13 -30.03
CA ARG A 99 2.29 19.83 -30.60
C ARG A 99 2.00 19.99 -32.09
N ASN A 100 1.52 21.16 -32.47
CA ASN A 100 1.48 21.55 -33.87
C ASN A 100 2.91 21.96 -34.27
N THR A 101 3.49 21.17 -35.17
CA THR A 101 4.54 21.60 -36.10
C THR A 101 3.97 22.58 -37.12
#